data_AF-A0A831LEK8-F1
#
_entry.id   AF-A0A831LEK8-F1
#
_cell.length_a   1.000
_cell.length_b   1.000
_cell.length_c   1.000
_cell.angle_alpha   90.00
_cell.angle_beta   90.00
_cell.angle_gamma   90.00
#
_symmetry.space_group_name_H-M   'P 1'
#
loop_
_entity.id
_entity.type
_entity.pdbx_description
1 polymer ?
#
loop_
_entity_poly.entity_id
_entity_poly.type
_entity_poly.pdbx_seq_one_letter_code
_entity_poly.pdbx_strand_id
1 'polypeptide(L)'
;LSLARLRALVMPVMVVVGPVGTLLVLYYGGLKVAAGALSLGDFVAFSAYLSQLAWPTLLLGWVLTLKQRAAASMERLQDLLTLPAPPLPAKTGNNSEQLHHQDAPRIEFQHLDFSYRPGEPVLRDFNLSVPGGSLVGIAGSTGSGKTTLLRLLAGLYLPPPGALFIDGVDLIQLDLRSHRRRISAIPQEGRLFSGSLRENLLYALPGTDGRCLESIARQACLMTDLEQFPEGFDTRVGEGGLSLSGGQRQRVAIGRALARDAGLFLLDDPFSHLDAATAQAVWQRIRPHLVGRTVFLVSTRVSLLAAADRIVVLHEGQIRQQGSHDELLRAGGHYARLYHREQLRDALEQS
;
A
#
# COMPACT_ATOMS: atom_id res chain seq x y z
N LEU A 1 -11.88 -27.91 -24.38
CA LEU A 1 -12.80 -29.07 -24.29
C LEU A 1 -12.11 -30.41 -24.60
N SER A 2 -11.27 -30.51 -25.65
CA SER A 2 -10.52 -31.74 -25.98
C SER A 2 -9.56 -32.22 -24.88
N LEU A 3 -8.77 -31.32 -24.29
CA LEU A 3 -7.83 -31.63 -23.18
C LEU A 3 -8.54 -32.12 -21.91
N ALA A 4 -9.72 -31.58 -21.62
CA ALA A 4 -10.52 -32.01 -20.46
C ALA A 4 -11.08 -33.42 -20.67
N ARG A 5 -11.54 -33.76 -21.88
CA ARG A 5 -11.99 -35.11 -22.25
C ARG A 5 -10.84 -36.13 -22.22
N LEU A 6 -9.67 -35.74 -22.73
CA LEU A 6 -8.47 -36.60 -22.70
C LEU A 6 -8.04 -36.90 -21.25
N ARG A 7 -8.02 -35.89 -20.39
CA ARG A 7 -7.66 -36.02 -18.97
C ARG A 7 -8.69 -36.83 -18.17
N ALA A 8 -9.98 -36.70 -18.51
CA ALA A 8 -11.06 -37.47 -17.91
C ALA A 8 -11.00 -38.97 -18.25
N LEU A 9 -10.35 -39.35 -19.37
CA LEU A 9 -10.19 -40.74 -19.81
C LEU A 9 -9.05 -41.47 -19.09
N VAL A 10 -8.05 -40.75 -18.56
CA VAL A 10 -6.86 -41.34 -17.92
C VAL A 10 -7.21 -42.16 -16.68
N MET A 11 -8.08 -41.64 -15.80
CA MET A 11 -8.48 -42.33 -14.57
C MET A 11 -9.28 -43.62 -14.84
N PRO A 12 -10.34 -43.62 -15.66
CA PRO A 12 -11.06 -44.84 -16.02
C PRO A 12 -10.17 -45.91 -16.65
N VAL A 13 -9.27 -45.52 -17.57
CA VAL A 13 -8.35 -46.47 -18.22
C VAL A 13 -7.40 -47.10 -17.20
N MET A 14 -6.82 -46.30 -16.29
CA MET A 14 -5.94 -46.80 -15.23
C MET A 14 -6.66 -47.77 -14.27
N VAL A 15 -7.92 -47.49 -13.94
CA VAL A 15 -8.74 -48.33 -13.05
C VAL A 15 -9.17 -49.64 -13.73
N VAL A 16 -9.29 -49.67 -15.05
CA VAL A 16 -9.68 -50.89 -15.80
C VAL A 16 -8.49 -51.79 -16.09
N VAL A 17 -7.32 -51.24 -16.40
CA VAL A 17 -6.12 -52.01 -16.79
C VAL A 17 -5.67 -52.97 -15.67
N GLY A 18 -5.73 -52.52 -14.40
CA GLY A 18 -5.33 -53.35 -13.25
C GLY A 18 -6.17 -54.63 -13.11
N PRO A 19 -7.50 -54.53 -12.90
CA PRO A 19 -8.40 -55.68 -12.79
C PRO A 19 -8.39 -56.60 -14.01
N VAL A 20 -8.28 -56.05 -15.23
CA VAL A 20 -8.16 -56.87 -16.46
C VAL A 20 -6.86 -57.68 -16.45
N GLY A 21 -5.75 -57.07 -16.03
CA GLY A 21 -4.48 -57.78 -15.84
C GLY A 21 -4.60 -58.92 -14.82
N THR A 22 -5.26 -58.67 -13.68
CA THR A 22 -5.51 -59.70 -12.66
C THR A 22 -6.37 -60.85 -13.20
N LEU A 23 -7.42 -60.55 -13.98
CA LEU A 23 -8.28 -61.57 -14.59
C LEU A 23 -7.52 -62.43 -15.60
N LEU A 24 -6.63 -61.84 -16.40
CA LEU A 24 -5.78 -62.57 -17.35
C LEU A 24 -4.80 -63.50 -16.63
N VAL A 25 -4.21 -63.05 -15.53
CA VAL A 25 -3.32 -63.87 -14.70
C VAL A 25 -4.10 -65.01 -14.04
N LEU A 26 -5.30 -64.75 -13.53
CA LEU A 26 -6.16 -65.77 -12.94
C LEU A 26 -6.55 -66.84 -13.98
N TYR A 27 -6.93 -66.43 -15.18
CA TYR A 27 -7.34 -67.32 -16.26
C TYR A 27 -6.17 -68.18 -16.77
N TYR A 28 -5.07 -67.56 -17.19
CA TYR A 28 -3.94 -68.28 -17.77
C TYR A 28 -3.13 -69.05 -16.72
N GLY A 29 -2.91 -68.44 -15.55
CA GLY A 29 -2.22 -69.09 -14.43
C GLY A 29 -3.02 -70.26 -13.89
N GLY A 30 -4.35 -70.12 -13.77
CA GLY A 30 -5.24 -71.22 -13.38
C GLY A 30 -5.18 -72.42 -14.33
N LEU A 31 -5.18 -72.18 -15.66
CA LEU A 31 -5.02 -73.24 -16.65
C LEU A 31 -3.67 -73.96 -16.57
N LYS A 32 -2.58 -73.23 -16.26
CA LYS A 32 -1.23 -73.81 -16.09
C LYS A 32 -1.09 -74.63 -14.82
N VAL A 33 -1.73 -74.21 -13.73
CA VAL A 33 -1.82 -74.99 -12.49
C VAL A 33 -2.63 -76.27 -12.73
N ALA A 34 -3.77 -76.19 -13.44
CA ALA A 34 -4.60 -77.35 -13.79
C ALA A 34 -3.88 -78.37 -14.69
N ALA A 35 -2.98 -77.91 -15.57
CA ALA A 35 -2.15 -78.78 -16.41
C ALA A 35 -0.92 -79.36 -15.70
N GLY A 36 -0.72 -79.07 -14.40
CA GLY A 36 0.43 -79.54 -13.61
C GLY A 36 1.78 -78.87 -13.96
N ALA A 37 1.76 -77.84 -14.81
CA ALA A 37 2.97 -77.15 -15.27
C ALA A 37 3.48 -76.08 -14.29
N LEU A 38 2.68 -75.72 -13.28
CA LEU A 38 2.99 -74.70 -12.28
C LEU A 38 2.44 -75.11 -10.91
N SER A 39 3.18 -74.85 -9.83
CA SER A 39 2.69 -75.10 -8.47
C SER A 39 1.69 -74.03 -8.03
N LEU A 40 0.79 -74.38 -7.11
CA LEU A 40 -0.14 -73.41 -6.52
C LEU A 40 0.58 -72.31 -5.74
N GLY A 41 1.69 -72.65 -5.08
CA GLY A 41 2.52 -71.69 -4.33
C GLY A 41 3.15 -70.63 -5.23
N ASP A 42 3.72 -71.05 -6.37
CA ASP A 42 4.33 -70.13 -7.34
C ASP A 42 3.30 -69.18 -7.96
N PHE A 43 2.09 -69.68 -8.22
CA PHE A 43 0.98 -68.86 -8.72
C PHE A 43 0.57 -67.76 -7.74
N VAL A 44 0.42 -68.11 -6.45
CA VAL A 44 0.04 -67.17 -5.39
C VAL A 44 1.15 -66.13 -5.18
N ALA A 45 2.42 -66.55 -5.15
CA ALA A 45 3.56 -65.64 -5.01
C ALA A 45 3.65 -64.65 -6.19
N PHE A 46 3.50 -65.14 -7.42
CA PHE A 46 3.50 -64.30 -8.63
C PHE A 46 2.36 -63.26 -8.60
N SER A 47 1.15 -63.69 -8.25
CA SER A 47 -0.02 -62.82 -8.17
C SER A 47 0.15 -61.74 -7.09
N ALA A 48 0.77 -62.08 -5.96
CA ALA A 48 1.10 -61.14 -4.90
C ALA A 48 2.13 -60.09 -5.37
N TYR A 49 3.21 -60.50 -6.05
CA TYR A 49 4.21 -59.57 -6.58
C TYR A 49 3.64 -58.64 -7.65
N LEU A 50 2.77 -59.14 -8.53
CA LEU A 50 2.13 -58.31 -9.54
C LEU A 50 1.23 -57.24 -8.90
N SER A 51 0.48 -57.62 -7.85
CA SER A 51 -0.36 -56.70 -7.09
C SER A 51 0.47 -55.63 -6.37
N GLN A 52 1.65 -55.98 -5.85
CA GLN A 52 2.58 -55.02 -5.23
C GLN A 52 3.16 -54.02 -6.25
N LEU A 53 3.29 -54.39 -7.52
CA LEU A 53 3.84 -53.52 -8.58
C LEU A 53 2.85 -52.46 -9.07
N ALA A 54 1.54 -52.67 -8.89
CA ALA A 54 0.51 -51.76 -9.39
C ALA A 54 0.60 -50.37 -8.73
N TRP A 55 0.81 -50.30 -7.42
CA TRP A 55 0.79 -49.04 -6.67
C TRP A 55 2.02 -48.13 -6.96
N PRO A 56 3.27 -48.65 -6.99
CA PRO A 56 4.44 -47.86 -7.40
C PRO A 56 4.35 -47.31 -8.82
N THR A 57 3.74 -48.04 -9.76
CA THR A 57 3.59 -47.60 -11.16
C THR A 57 2.66 -46.40 -11.27
N LEU A 58 1.55 -46.41 -10.53
CA LEU A 58 0.64 -45.26 -10.43
C LEU A 58 1.31 -44.06 -9.74
N LEU A 59 2.10 -44.33 -8.70
CA LEU A 59 2.83 -43.31 -7.94
C LEU A 59 3.86 -42.59 -8.82
N LEU A 60 4.54 -43.30 -9.73
CA LEU A 60 5.55 -42.73 -10.63
C LEU A 60 4.96 -41.65 -11.56
N GLY A 61 3.76 -41.89 -12.13
CA GLY A 61 3.07 -40.88 -12.95
C GLY A 61 2.68 -39.63 -12.15
N TRP A 62 2.25 -39.82 -10.90
CA TRP A 62 1.93 -38.71 -10.00
C TRP A 62 3.18 -37.90 -9.61
N VAL A 63 4.30 -38.57 -9.30
CA VAL A 63 5.58 -37.92 -8.95
C VAL A 63 6.12 -37.09 -10.12
N LEU A 64 6.03 -37.58 -11.36
CA LEU A 64 6.43 -36.81 -12.55
C LEU A 64 5.60 -35.53 -12.69
N THR A 65 4.28 -35.64 -12.52
CA THR A 65 3.38 -34.48 -12.58
C THR A 65 3.61 -33.51 -11.42
N LEU A 66 3.96 -34.02 -10.24
CA LEU A 66 4.30 -33.21 -9.07
C LEU A 66 5.61 -32.44 -9.32
N LYS A 67 6.64 -33.11 -9.84
CA LYS A 67 7.93 -32.50 -10.20
C LYS A 67 7.77 -31.35 -11.19
N GLN A 68 6.96 -31.53 -12.23
CA GLN A 68 6.68 -30.48 -13.22
C GLN A 68 5.99 -29.25 -12.58
N ARG A 69 4.99 -29.48 -11.73
CA ARG A 69 4.30 -28.39 -11.01
C ARG A 69 5.23 -27.68 -10.02
N ALA A 70 6.10 -28.43 -9.34
CA ALA A 70 7.08 -27.87 -8.42
C ALA A 70 8.10 -26.99 -9.17
N ALA A 71 8.61 -27.44 -10.32
CA ALA A 71 9.54 -26.65 -11.14
C ALA A 71 8.92 -25.31 -11.59
N ALA A 72 7.70 -25.33 -12.13
CA ALA A 72 7.01 -24.11 -12.58
C ALA A 72 6.64 -23.15 -11.44
N SER A 73 6.46 -23.64 -10.21
CA SER A 73 6.26 -22.79 -9.03
C SER A 73 7.59 -22.24 -8.51
N MET A 74 8.68 -23.02 -8.59
CA MET A 74 10.02 -22.58 -8.21
C MET A 74 10.53 -21.46 -9.10
N GLU A 75 10.30 -21.54 -10.41
CA GLU A 75 10.64 -20.49 -11.37
C GLU A 75 10.01 -19.14 -10.98
N ARG A 76 8.69 -19.13 -10.72
CA ARG A 76 7.97 -17.93 -10.26
C ARG A 76 8.48 -17.38 -8.92
N LEU A 77 8.89 -18.26 -8.00
CA LEU A 77 9.50 -17.83 -6.73
C LEU A 77 10.89 -17.24 -6.96
N GLN A 78 11.67 -17.85 -7.85
CA GLN A 78 13.01 -17.37 -8.19
C GLN A 78 12.94 -16.02 -8.90
N ASP A 79 11.99 -15.81 -9.81
CA ASP A 79 11.75 -14.51 -10.44
C ASP A 79 11.51 -13.44 -9.37
N LEU A 80 10.65 -13.71 -8.38
CA LEU A 80 10.36 -12.76 -7.30
C LEU A 80 11.56 -12.51 -6.37
N LEU A 81 12.34 -13.55 -6.06
CA LEU A 81 13.51 -13.45 -5.19
C LEU A 81 14.73 -12.82 -5.86
N THR A 82 14.80 -12.88 -7.20
CA THR A 82 15.89 -12.30 -8.00
C THR A 82 15.59 -10.90 -8.50
N LEU A 83 14.38 -10.38 -8.27
CA LEU A 83 14.07 -8.97 -8.51
C LEU A 83 15.14 -8.12 -7.82
N PRO A 84 15.82 -7.21 -8.54
CA PRO A 84 16.80 -6.33 -7.93
C PRO A 84 16.12 -5.58 -6.80
N ALA A 85 16.70 -5.63 -5.60
CA ALA A 85 16.22 -4.82 -4.50
C ALA A 85 16.16 -3.37 -4.99
N PRO A 86 15.07 -2.64 -4.75
CA PRO A 86 15.06 -1.21 -5.05
C PRO A 86 16.28 -0.59 -4.38
N PRO A 87 17.00 0.33 -5.05
CA PRO A 87 18.23 0.91 -4.53
C PRO A 87 17.94 1.51 -3.16
N LEU A 88 18.27 0.77 -2.11
CA LEU A 88 18.26 1.28 -0.76
C LEU A 88 19.54 2.12 -0.67
N PRO A 89 19.46 3.42 -0.34
CA PRO A 89 20.63 4.23 -0.06
C PRO A 89 21.66 3.45 0.74
N ALA A 90 22.92 3.52 0.29
CA ALA A 90 24.03 2.91 1.00
C ALA A 90 23.98 3.35 2.46
N LYS A 91 24.22 2.41 3.38
CA LYS A 91 24.49 2.71 4.79
C LYS A 91 25.79 3.52 4.88
N THR A 92 25.77 4.79 4.50
CA THR A 92 26.94 5.65 4.64
C THR A 92 27.03 6.05 6.11
N GLY A 93 28.19 5.74 6.70
CA GLY A 93 28.41 5.61 8.13
C GLY A 93 28.14 6.87 8.95
N ASN A 94 27.92 6.62 10.25
CA ASN A 94 28.13 7.47 11.43
C ASN A 94 27.55 8.90 11.49
N ASN A 95 26.98 9.45 10.43
CA ASN A 95 26.33 10.78 10.45
C ASN A 95 24.83 10.70 10.77
N SER A 96 24.34 9.56 11.28
CA SER A 96 23.10 9.51 12.04
C SER A 96 23.30 10.12 13.43
N GLU A 97 23.90 11.31 13.49
CA GLU A 97 23.84 12.16 14.67
C GLU A 97 22.36 12.53 14.86
N GLN A 98 21.70 11.83 15.78
CA GLN A 98 20.61 12.31 16.62
C GLN A 98 19.55 13.23 15.98
N LEU A 99 19.09 12.95 14.75
CA LEU A 99 17.90 13.63 14.22
C LEU A 99 16.68 13.12 15.01
N HIS A 100 16.10 13.96 15.87
CA HIS A 100 14.93 13.57 16.63
C HIS A 100 13.73 13.44 15.68
N HIS A 101 12.88 12.44 15.93
CA HIS A 101 11.73 12.16 15.06
C HIS A 101 10.71 13.31 14.96
N GLN A 102 10.75 14.25 15.91
CA GLN A 102 9.86 15.42 15.98
C GLN A 102 10.48 16.70 15.39
N ASP A 103 11.77 16.68 15.04
CA ASP A 103 12.44 17.86 14.47
C ASP A 103 11.87 18.17 13.08
N ALA A 104 11.41 19.41 12.91
CA ALA A 104 10.80 19.88 11.68
C ALA A 104 11.86 20.12 10.60
N PRO A 105 11.95 19.27 9.56
CA PRO A 105 13.04 19.35 8.61
C PRO A 105 12.89 20.55 7.68
N ARG A 106 14.02 21.12 7.26
CA ARG A 106 14.11 21.97 6.06
C ARG A 106 14.05 21.08 4.82
N ILE A 107 13.28 21.48 3.82
CA ILE A 107 13.12 20.73 2.57
C ILE A 107 13.49 21.61 1.39
N GLU A 108 14.33 21.09 0.49
CA GLU A 108 14.74 21.80 -0.72
C GLU A 108 14.62 20.91 -1.94
N PHE A 109 13.95 21.44 -2.97
CA PHE A 109 13.90 20.87 -4.30
C PHE A 109 14.73 21.75 -5.23
N GLN A 110 15.67 21.14 -5.96
CA GLN A 110 16.57 21.82 -6.88
C GLN A 110 16.45 21.17 -8.26
N HIS A 111 15.93 21.92 -9.23
CA HIS A 111 15.76 21.50 -10.62
C HIS A 111 15.18 20.07 -10.75
N LEU A 112 14.15 19.75 -9.95
CA LEU A 112 13.62 18.39 -9.90
C LEU A 112 12.82 18.07 -11.17
N ASP A 113 13.36 17.15 -11.96
CA ASP A 113 12.66 16.45 -13.03
C ASP A 113 12.34 15.02 -12.59
N PHE A 114 11.09 14.59 -12.73
CA PHE A 114 10.69 13.24 -12.32
C PHE A 114 9.64 12.63 -13.26
N SER A 115 9.83 11.34 -13.58
CA SER A 115 8.90 10.51 -14.33
C SER A 115 8.80 9.12 -13.70
N TYR A 116 7.59 8.54 -13.69
CA TYR A 116 7.42 7.13 -13.30
C TYR A 116 7.89 6.17 -14.40
N ARG A 117 7.79 6.62 -15.65
CA ARG A 117 8.18 5.87 -16.84
C ARG A 117 8.99 6.79 -17.75
N PRO A 118 10.03 6.26 -18.43
CA PRO A 118 10.74 7.01 -19.45
C PRO A 118 9.78 7.63 -20.47
N GLY A 119 9.96 8.91 -20.79
CA GLY A 119 9.12 9.63 -21.75
C GLY A 119 7.84 10.26 -21.20
N GLU A 120 7.47 10.00 -19.94
CA GLU A 120 6.25 10.53 -19.31
C GLU A 120 6.60 11.42 -18.09
N PRO A 121 7.14 12.64 -18.30
CA PRO A 121 7.52 13.53 -17.20
C PRO A 121 6.30 14.06 -16.43
N VAL A 122 6.34 13.89 -15.11
CA VAL A 122 5.29 14.29 -14.17
C VAL A 122 5.65 15.58 -13.43
N LEU A 123 6.92 15.75 -13.06
CA LEU A 123 7.47 17.00 -12.52
C LEU A 123 8.57 17.46 -13.47
N ARG A 124 8.64 18.78 -13.72
CA ARG A 124 9.60 19.39 -14.63
C ARG A 124 10.21 20.62 -13.98
N ASP A 125 11.54 20.67 -13.88
CA ASP A 125 12.28 21.80 -13.30
C ASP A 125 11.63 22.36 -12.01
N PHE A 126 11.24 21.46 -11.10
CA PHE A 126 10.54 21.85 -9.88
C PHE A 126 11.54 22.38 -8.83
N ASN A 127 11.38 23.64 -8.44
CA ASN A 127 12.28 24.35 -7.53
C ASN A 127 11.50 24.96 -6.35
N LEU A 128 11.79 24.52 -5.13
CA LEU A 128 11.08 25.00 -3.93
C LEU A 128 11.97 24.83 -2.70
N SER A 129 12.09 25.87 -1.89
CA SER A 129 12.71 25.80 -0.56
C SER A 129 11.65 26.04 0.51
N VAL A 130 11.57 25.11 1.46
CA VAL A 130 10.61 25.08 2.56
C VAL A 130 11.38 25.08 3.88
N PRO A 131 11.31 26.17 4.67
CA PRO A 131 11.91 26.21 6.00
C PRO A 131 11.30 25.16 6.93
N GLY A 132 12.09 24.69 7.90
CA GLY A 132 11.58 23.86 8.98
C GLY A 132 10.46 24.55 9.75
N GLY A 133 9.39 23.82 10.06
CA GLY A 133 8.26 24.33 10.85
C GLY A 133 7.21 25.12 10.08
N SER A 134 7.30 25.18 8.74
CA SER A 134 6.35 25.90 7.90
C SER A 134 5.24 25.01 7.35
N LEU A 135 4.05 25.59 7.17
CA LEU A 135 2.89 24.99 6.51
C LEU A 135 2.83 25.44 5.05
N VAL A 136 3.11 24.53 4.13
CA VAL A 136 3.06 24.75 2.69
C VAL A 136 1.81 24.11 2.11
N GLY A 137 0.94 24.95 1.52
CA GLY A 137 -0.21 24.51 0.76
C GLY A 137 0.17 24.21 -0.69
N ILE A 138 -0.35 23.13 -1.26
CA ILE A 138 -0.14 22.76 -2.67
C ILE A 138 -1.50 22.69 -3.37
N ALA A 139 -1.72 23.62 -4.28
CA ALA A 139 -2.89 23.70 -5.13
C ALA A 139 -2.57 23.24 -6.56
N GLY A 140 -3.60 22.90 -7.35
CA GLY A 140 -3.43 22.62 -8.77
C GLY A 140 -4.45 21.63 -9.31
N SER A 141 -4.55 21.54 -10.63
CA SER A 141 -5.44 20.60 -11.33
C SER A 141 -5.10 19.14 -11.03
N THR A 142 -6.08 18.24 -11.20
CA THR A 142 -5.83 16.79 -11.15
C THR A 142 -4.74 16.41 -12.16
N GLY A 143 -3.79 15.56 -11.74
CA GLY A 143 -2.65 15.18 -12.58
C GLY A 143 -1.48 16.16 -12.61
N SER A 144 -1.52 17.29 -11.88
CA SER A 144 -0.42 18.27 -11.88
C SER A 144 0.86 17.85 -11.13
N GLY A 145 0.90 16.64 -10.56
CA GLY A 145 2.08 16.10 -9.85
C GLY A 145 2.06 16.23 -8.32
N LYS A 146 0.99 16.76 -7.71
CA LYS A 146 0.88 16.98 -6.24
C LYS A 146 1.14 15.72 -5.40
N THR A 147 0.41 14.65 -5.67
CA THR A 147 0.60 13.35 -4.99
C THR A 147 1.99 12.76 -5.24
N THR A 148 2.55 12.96 -6.44
CA THR A 148 3.91 12.52 -6.77
C THR A 148 4.94 13.23 -5.91
N LEU A 149 4.78 14.54 -5.69
CA LEU A 149 5.65 15.32 -4.79
C LEU A 149 5.67 14.74 -3.37
N LEU A 150 4.51 14.41 -2.81
CA LEU A 150 4.41 13.79 -1.48
C LEU A 150 5.04 12.39 -1.45
N ARG A 151 4.88 11.60 -2.52
CA ARG A 151 5.50 10.26 -2.63
C ARG A 151 7.03 10.33 -2.71
N LEU A 152 7.58 11.34 -3.37
CA LEU A 152 9.02 11.61 -3.39
C LEU A 152 9.51 12.03 -2.00
N LEU A 153 8.81 12.94 -1.33
CA LEU A 153 9.12 13.33 0.05
C LEU A 153 9.08 12.15 1.03
N ALA A 154 8.14 11.22 0.85
CA ALA A 154 8.05 9.99 1.63
C ALA A 154 9.14 8.94 1.29
N GLY A 155 9.96 9.20 0.26
CA GLY A 155 10.93 8.26 -0.27
C GLY A 155 10.29 6.99 -0.82
N LEU A 156 9.03 7.03 -1.26
CA LEU A 156 8.37 5.89 -1.91
C LEU A 156 8.87 5.69 -3.34
N TYR A 157 9.27 6.79 -3.98
CA TYR A 157 10.03 6.83 -5.21
C TYR A 157 11.28 7.66 -4.96
N LEU A 158 12.37 7.35 -5.65
CA LEU A 158 13.61 8.10 -5.53
C LEU A 158 13.68 9.15 -6.65
N PRO A 159 13.97 10.42 -6.31
CA PRO A 159 14.26 11.44 -7.30
C PRO A 159 15.65 11.22 -7.91
N PRO A 160 16.01 11.93 -8.99
CA PRO A 160 17.38 12.01 -9.46
C PRO A 160 18.34 12.49 -8.34
N PRO A 161 19.61 12.06 -8.36
CA PRO A 161 20.63 12.57 -7.46
C PRO A 161 20.69 14.11 -7.47
N GLY A 162 20.80 14.72 -6.30
CA GLY A 162 20.93 16.17 -6.15
C GLY A 162 19.65 16.97 -6.35
N ALA A 163 18.48 16.33 -6.46
CA ALA A 163 17.23 17.02 -6.75
C ALA A 163 16.33 17.30 -5.53
N LEU A 164 16.51 16.57 -4.43
CA LEU A 164 15.71 16.70 -3.21
C LEU A 164 16.56 16.52 -1.97
N PHE A 165 16.61 17.54 -1.12
CA PHE A 165 17.38 17.56 0.11
C PHE A 165 16.46 17.69 1.34
N ILE A 166 16.78 16.93 2.38
CA ILE A 166 16.16 17.02 3.71
C ILE A 166 17.27 17.43 4.69
N ASP A 167 17.10 18.57 5.35
CA ASP A 167 18.12 19.17 6.25
C ASP A 167 19.49 19.34 5.55
N GLY A 168 19.47 19.65 4.25
CA GLY A 168 20.67 19.82 3.42
C GLY A 168 21.33 18.52 2.94
N VAL A 169 20.80 17.35 3.33
CA VAL A 169 21.29 16.04 2.87
C VAL A 169 20.39 15.51 1.77
N ASP A 170 21.00 15.05 0.67
CA ASP A 170 20.27 14.47 -0.46
C ASP A 170 19.47 13.22 0.00
N LEU A 171 18.18 13.17 -0.35
CA LEU A 171 17.28 12.09 0.02
C LEU A 171 17.83 10.71 -0.39
N ILE A 172 18.52 10.62 -1.54
CA ILE A 172 19.07 9.34 -2.01
C ILE A 172 20.29 8.86 -1.21
N GLN A 173 20.81 9.68 -0.29
CA GLN A 173 21.91 9.35 0.62
C GLN A 173 21.42 9.04 2.04
N LEU A 174 20.16 9.35 2.37
CA LEU A 174 19.58 9.14 3.69
C LEU A 174 19.17 7.68 3.91
N ASP A 175 19.31 7.18 5.14
CA ASP A 175 18.63 5.94 5.53
C ASP A 175 17.10 6.16 5.47
N LEU A 176 16.45 5.63 4.43
CA LEU A 176 15.01 5.77 4.21
C LEU A 176 14.18 5.26 5.39
N ARG A 177 14.67 4.28 6.14
CA ARG A 177 13.97 3.79 7.33
C ARG A 177 13.91 4.86 8.41
N SER A 178 15.03 5.51 8.69
CA SER A 178 15.11 6.62 9.64
C SER A 178 14.37 7.85 9.13
N HIS A 179 14.50 8.19 7.85
CA HIS A 179 13.73 9.28 7.23
C HIS A 179 12.22 9.09 7.39
N ARG A 180 11.70 7.92 6.99
CA ARG A 180 10.25 7.61 7.12
C ARG A 180 9.79 7.60 8.58
N ARG A 181 10.69 7.46 9.56
CA ARG A 181 10.30 7.56 10.97
C ARG A 181 9.93 9.00 11.38
N ARG A 182 10.44 10.00 10.66
CA ARG A 182 10.17 11.44 10.83
C ARG A 182 8.93 11.91 10.06
N ILE A 183 8.18 11.00 9.45
CA ILE A 183 7.03 11.34 8.58
C ILE A 183 5.71 10.87 9.19
N SER A 184 4.74 11.78 9.25
CA SER A 184 3.33 11.52 9.45
C SER A 184 2.58 11.77 8.14
N ALA A 185 2.06 10.72 7.50
CA ALA A 185 1.41 10.84 6.21
C ALA A 185 -0.10 10.52 6.28
N ILE A 186 -0.91 11.34 5.62
CA ILE A 186 -2.32 11.08 5.36
C ILE A 186 -2.49 10.93 3.85
N PRO A 187 -2.61 9.70 3.32
CA PRO A 187 -2.83 9.51 1.89
C PRO A 187 -4.23 9.95 1.49
N GLN A 188 -4.41 10.20 0.19
CA GLN A 188 -5.70 10.52 -0.41
C GLN A 188 -6.75 9.44 -0.13
N GLU A 189 -6.35 8.17 -0.12
CA GLU A 189 -7.19 7.05 0.29
C GLU A 189 -6.66 6.42 1.59
N GLY A 190 -7.33 6.71 2.71
CA GLY A 190 -7.03 6.08 4.00
C GLY A 190 -7.38 4.59 4.03
N ARG A 191 -6.42 3.71 3.73
CA ARG A 191 -6.59 2.26 3.87
C ARG A 191 -6.42 1.80 5.31
N LEU A 192 -7.33 0.95 5.77
CA LEU A 192 -7.28 0.38 7.12
C LEU A 192 -6.90 -1.10 7.07
N PHE A 193 -6.20 -1.56 8.11
CA PHE A 193 -5.89 -2.97 8.29
C PHE A 193 -7.10 -3.70 8.87
N SER A 194 -7.22 -4.98 8.53
CA SER A 194 -8.15 -5.88 9.22
C SER A 194 -7.77 -5.97 10.69
N GLY A 195 -8.67 -5.56 11.59
CA GLY A 195 -8.38 -5.41 13.01
C GLY A 195 -9.38 -4.49 13.71
N SER A 196 -9.15 -4.17 14.98
CA SER A 196 -10.00 -3.21 15.71
C SER A 196 -9.72 -1.76 15.29
N LEU A 197 -10.65 -0.84 15.61
CA LEU A 197 -10.41 0.60 15.48
C LEU A 197 -9.20 1.04 16.32
N ARG A 198 -9.04 0.47 17.52
CA ARG A 198 -7.88 0.67 18.40
C ARG A 198 -6.57 0.33 17.71
N GLU A 199 -6.45 -0.88 17.18
CA GLU A 199 -5.23 -1.35 16.48
C GLU A 199 -4.90 -0.46 15.29
N ASN A 200 -5.94 -0.04 14.56
CA ASN A 200 -5.78 0.85 13.44
C ASN A 200 -5.31 2.24 13.87
N LEU A 201 -5.87 2.85 14.93
CA LEU A 201 -5.45 4.16 15.42
C LEU A 201 -4.04 4.14 16.04
N LEU A 202 -3.69 3.08 16.77
CA LEU A 202 -2.40 2.91 17.44
C LEU A 202 -1.34 2.23 16.57
N TYR A 203 -1.61 2.01 15.29
CA TYR A 203 -0.68 1.33 14.38
C TYR A 203 0.72 1.96 14.37
N ALA A 204 0.79 3.29 14.50
CA ALA A 204 2.03 4.06 14.54
C ALA A 204 2.77 4.00 15.90
N LEU A 205 2.11 3.52 16.96
CA LEU A 205 2.56 3.49 18.35
C LEU A 205 2.32 2.11 18.99
N PRO A 206 2.99 1.04 18.53
CA PRO A 206 2.83 -0.27 19.14
C PRO A 206 3.34 -0.24 20.60
N GLY A 207 2.47 -0.53 21.57
CA GLY A 207 2.83 -0.66 22.99
C GLY A 207 2.56 0.57 23.87
N THR A 208 1.91 1.62 23.37
CA THR A 208 1.53 2.79 24.17
C THR A 208 0.21 2.58 24.93
N ASP A 209 0.17 2.98 26.20
CA ASP A 209 -1.02 2.92 27.04
C ASP A 209 -2.20 3.70 26.42
N GLY A 210 -3.42 3.15 26.54
CA GLY A 210 -4.65 3.66 25.92
C GLY A 210 -5.06 5.10 26.28
N ARG A 211 -4.33 5.80 27.17
CA ARG A 211 -4.59 7.21 27.54
C ARG A 211 -4.41 8.18 26.36
N CYS A 212 -3.63 7.80 25.34
CA CYS A 212 -3.50 8.59 24.11
C CYS A 212 -4.67 8.39 23.14
N LEU A 213 -5.35 7.23 23.19
CA LEU A 213 -6.32 6.80 22.19
C LEU A 213 -7.55 7.70 22.13
N GLU A 214 -8.12 8.06 23.27
CA GLU A 214 -9.30 8.93 23.35
C GLU A 214 -8.97 10.35 22.88
N SER A 215 -7.76 10.85 23.19
CA SER A 215 -7.31 12.15 22.68
C SER A 215 -7.20 12.15 21.16
N ILE A 216 -6.59 11.11 20.58
CA ILE A 216 -6.47 10.95 19.12
C ILE A 216 -7.87 10.88 18.49
N ALA A 217 -8.77 10.07 19.03
CA ALA A 217 -10.14 9.94 18.52
C ALA A 217 -10.91 11.26 18.59
N ARG A 218 -10.73 12.02 19.68
CA ARG A 218 -11.31 13.36 19.83
C ARG A 218 -10.76 14.35 18.82
N GLN A 219 -9.45 14.36 18.57
CA GLN A 219 -8.83 15.23 17.56
C GLN A 219 -9.30 14.88 16.14
N ALA A 220 -9.44 13.60 15.85
CA ALA A 220 -9.94 13.10 14.57
C ALA A 220 -11.46 13.18 14.40
N CYS A 221 -12.20 13.74 15.37
CA CYS A 221 -13.67 13.80 15.39
C CYS A 221 -14.35 12.42 15.23
N LEU A 222 -13.85 11.39 15.91
CA LEU A 222 -14.41 10.03 15.90
C LEU A 222 -15.29 9.70 17.11
N MET A 223 -15.38 10.59 18.11
CA MET A 223 -16.07 10.29 19.38
C MET A 223 -17.56 9.96 19.17
N THR A 224 -18.26 10.72 18.33
CA THR A 224 -19.67 10.47 18.02
C THR A 224 -19.87 9.16 17.25
N ASP A 225 -18.93 8.80 16.38
CA ASP A 225 -18.98 7.49 15.69
C ASP A 225 -18.77 6.34 16.69
N LEU A 226 -17.85 6.50 17.64
CA LEU A 226 -17.57 5.50 18.68
C LEU A 226 -18.76 5.25 19.61
N GLU A 227 -19.60 6.25 19.89
CA GLU A 227 -20.86 6.09 20.64
C GLU A 227 -21.88 5.22 19.90
N GLN A 228 -21.83 5.20 18.57
CA GLN A 228 -22.73 4.41 17.73
C GLN A 228 -22.21 3.00 17.46
N PHE A 229 -20.91 2.77 17.67
CA PHE A 229 -20.31 1.46 17.49
C PHE A 229 -20.51 0.60 18.74
N PRO A 230 -21.16 -0.59 18.64
CA PRO A 230 -21.48 -1.42 19.80
C PRO A 230 -20.27 -1.81 20.67
N GLU A 231 -19.09 -1.95 20.05
CA GLU A 231 -17.84 -2.33 20.71
C GLU A 231 -16.87 -1.14 20.84
N GLY A 232 -17.32 0.10 20.56
CA GLY A 232 -16.51 1.31 20.63
C GLY A 232 -15.18 1.16 19.88
N PHE A 233 -14.06 1.31 20.60
CA PHE A 233 -12.71 1.15 20.06
C PHE A 233 -12.36 -0.27 19.60
N ASP A 234 -13.02 -1.29 20.14
CA ASP A 234 -12.71 -2.68 19.85
C ASP A 234 -13.51 -3.21 18.63
N THR A 235 -14.42 -2.37 18.10
CA THR A 235 -15.15 -2.60 16.86
C THR A 235 -14.23 -3.05 15.73
N ARG A 236 -14.55 -4.20 15.15
CA ARG A 236 -13.77 -4.80 14.07
C ARG A 236 -14.02 -4.11 12.72
N VAL A 237 -12.92 -3.86 12.04
CA VAL A 237 -12.82 -3.26 10.72
C VAL A 237 -12.29 -4.33 9.78
N GLY A 238 -13.03 -4.61 8.70
CA GLY A 238 -12.59 -5.56 7.66
C GLY A 238 -11.46 -4.99 6.79
N GLU A 239 -10.92 -5.80 5.88
CA GLU A 239 -9.82 -5.39 5.00
C GLU A 239 -10.18 -4.11 4.23
N GLY A 240 -9.29 -3.11 4.27
CA GLY A 240 -9.52 -1.81 3.63
C GLY A 240 -10.58 -0.92 4.31
N GLY A 241 -11.21 -1.36 5.39
CA GLY A 241 -12.22 -0.58 6.12
C GLY A 241 -13.61 -0.55 5.47
N LEU A 242 -13.98 -1.61 4.74
CA LEU A 242 -15.27 -1.70 4.03
C LEU A 242 -16.51 -1.53 4.93
N SER A 243 -16.40 -1.81 6.24
CA SER A 243 -17.47 -1.62 7.22
C SER A 243 -17.69 -0.17 7.66
N LEU A 244 -16.81 0.77 7.26
CA LEU A 244 -16.88 2.18 7.63
C LEU A 244 -17.28 3.04 6.43
N SER A 245 -17.89 4.20 6.70
CA SER A 245 -18.09 5.23 5.67
C SER A 245 -16.74 5.79 5.18
N GLY A 246 -16.70 6.40 4.00
CA GLY A 246 -15.49 7.04 3.47
C GLY A 246 -14.91 8.08 4.43
N GLY A 247 -15.78 8.91 5.04
CA GLY A 247 -15.37 9.91 6.02
C GLY A 247 -14.89 9.32 7.34
N GLN A 248 -15.48 8.22 7.81
CA GLN A 248 -14.98 7.49 8.99
C GLN A 248 -13.59 6.91 8.74
N ARG A 249 -13.37 6.22 7.59
CA ARG A 249 -12.05 5.71 7.23
C ARG A 249 -11.00 6.81 7.18
N GLN A 250 -11.34 7.94 6.57
CA GLN A 250 -10.44 9.08 6.46
C GLN A 250 -10.08 9.66 7.83
N ARG A 251 -11.06 9.83 8.72
CA ARG A 251 -10.81 10.27 10.11
C ARG A 251 -9.95 9.30 10.90
N VAL A 252 -10.09 7.98 10.70
CA VAL A 252 -9.17 6.99 11.29
C VAL A 252 -7.75 7.15 10.75
N ALA A 253 -7.58 7.39 9.44
CA ALA A 253 -6.27 7.66 8.86
C ALA A 253 -5.64 8.96 9.39
N ILE A 254 -6.44 10.01 9.60
CA ILE A 254 -6.02 11.25 10.27
C ILE A 254 -5.53 10.94 11.69
N GLY A 255 -6.31 10.19 12.46
CA GLY A 255 -5.94 9.76 13.80
C GLY A 255 -4.59 9.02 13.86
N ARG A 256 -4.29 8.16 12.88
CA ARG A 256 -2.98 7.48 12.77
C ARG A 256 -1.82 8.43 12.55
N ALA A 257 -2.00 9.41 11.68
CA ALA A 257 -0.96 10.39 11.40
C ALA A 257 -0.68 11.28 12.62
N LEU A 258 -1.73 11.63 13.37
CA LEU A 258 -1.61 12.35 14.65
C LEU A 258 -0.92 11.49 15.71
N ALA A 259 -1.28 10.21 15.83
CA ALA A 259 -0.64 9.29 16.76
C ALA A 259 0.87 9.15 16.51
N ARG A 260 1.28 9.21 15.24
CA ARG A 260 2.69 9.15 14.86
C ARG A 260 3.52 10.35 15.33
N ASP A 261 2.89 11.52 15.44
CA ASP A 261 3.47 12.78 15.91
C ASP A 261 4.89 13.09 15.40
N ALA A 262 5.10 13.08 14.08
CA ALA A 262 6.42 13.27 13.48
C ALA A 262 6.72 14.73 13.05
N GLY A 263 8.00 15.06 12.80
CA GLY A 263 8.43 16.41 12.42
C GLY A 263 7.95 16.88 11.05
N LEU A 264 7.68 15.94 10.13
CA LEU A 264 7.21 16.19 8.76
C LEU A 264 5.82 15.58 8.52
N PHE A 265 4.83 16.43 8.21
CA PHE A 265 3.48 16.00 7.86
C PHE A 265 3.24 16.09 6.34
N LEU A 266 2.78 15.01 5.74
CA LEU A 266 2.43 14.92 4.31
C LEU A 266 0.94 14.61 4.18
N LEU A 267 0.14 15.61 3.85
CA LEU A 267 -1.32 15.52 3.85
C LEU A 267 -1.83 15.59 2.40
N ASP A 268 -2.26 14.46 1.85
CA ASP A 268 -2.78 14.36 0.48
C ASP A 268 -4.31 14.37 0.46
N ASP A 269 -4.88 15.55 0.21
CA ASP A 269 -6.32 15.81 0.22
C ASP A 269 -7.05 15.16 1.42
N PRO A 270 -6.61 15.44 2.66
CA PRO A 270 -6.96 14.66 3.85
C PRO A 270 -8.45 14.69 4.19
N PHE A 271 -9.24 15.58 3.58
CA PHE A 271 -10.67 15.77 3.87
C PHE A 271 -11.57 15.56 2.65
N SER A 272 -11.05 14.97 1.58
CA SER A 272 -11.78 14.75 0.30
C SER A 272 -13.11 14.00 0.47
N HIS A 273 -13.18 13.08 1.43
CA HIS A 273 -14.36 12.26 1.75
C HIS A 273 -15.25 12.81 2.88
N LEU A 274 -15.02 14.04 3.34
CA LEU A 274 -15.79 14.67 4.41
C LEU A 274 -16.68 15.78 3.84
N ASP A 275 -17.87 15.95 4.42
CA ASP A 275 -18.68 17.15 4.20
C ASP A 275 -17.94 18.39 4.72
N ALA A 276 -18.37 19.58 4.29
CA ALA A 276 -17.68 20.83 4.61
C ALA A 276 -17.61 21.11 6.13
N ALA A 277 -18.68 20.83 6.87
CA ALA A 277 -18.74 21.08 8.31
C ALA A 277 -17.80 20.15 9.07
N THR A 278 -17.82 18.84 8.76
CA THR A 278 -16.90 17.86 9.36
C THR A 278 -15.44 18.15 9.00
N ALA A 279 -15.16 18.50 7.73
CA ALA A 279 -13.80 18.86 7.30
C ALA A 279 -13.26 20.05 8.09
N GLN A 280 -14.06 21.12 8.23
CA GLN A 280 -13.69 22.31 8.99
C GLN A 280 -13.47 21.99 10.47
N ALA A 281 -14.36 21.20 11.08
CA ALA A 281 -14.24 20.80 12.47
C ALA A 281 -12.97 19.98 12.74
N VAL A 282 -12.62 19.05 11.85
CA VAL A 282 -11.37 18.28 11.97
C VAL A 282 -10.17 19.19 11.74
N TRP A 283 -10.18 20.05 10.73
CA TRP A 283 -9.08 20.98 10.44
C TRP A 283 -8.76 21.88 11.64
N GLN A 284 -9.78 22.45 12.28
CA GLN A 284 -9.62 23.29 13.48
C GLN A 284 -8.99 22.52 14.65
N ARG A 285 -9.25 21.22 14.78
CA ARG A 285 -8.67 20.38 15.84
C ARG A 285 -7.24 19.95 15.55
N ILE A 286 -6.89 19.67 14.30
CA ILE A 286 -5.55 19.19 13.97
C ILE A 286 -4.54 20.34 13.83
N ARG A 287 -4.96 21.53 13.37
CA ARG A 287 -4.06 22.65 13.07
C ARG A 287 -3.14 23.03 14.24
N PRO A 288 -3.60 23.10 15.51
CA PRO A 288 -2.72 23.38 16.64
C PRO A 288 -1.59 22.36 16.83
N HIS A 289 -1.81 21.09 16.46
CA HIS A 289 -0.80 20.03 16.54
C HIS A 289 0.24 20.10 15.43
N LEU A 290 -0.05 20.83 14.36
CA LEU A 290 0.86 21.02 13.23
C LEU A 290 1.82 22.20 13.44
N VAL A 291 1.60 23.02 14.46
CA VAL A 291 2.46 24.18 14.76
C VAL A 291 3.87 23.73 15.11
N GLY A 292 4.86 24.36 14.47
CA GLY A 292 6.28 24.01 14.65
C GLY A 292 6.69 22.73 13.92
N ARG A 293 5.82 22.12 13.11
CA ARG A 293 6.11 20.98 12.24
C ARG A 293 6.21 21.46 10.79
N THR A 294 7.01 20.78 9.97
CA THR A 294 7.02 21.05 8.53
C THR A 294 5.84 20.31 7.90
N VAL A 295 4.96 21.00 7.20
CA VAL A 295 3.71 20.42 6.70
C VAL A 295 3.54 20.70 5.22
N PHE A 296 3.25 19.67 4.44
CA PHE A 296 2.81 19.78 3.07
C PHE A 296 1.33 19.39 3.00
N LEU A 297 0.47 20.36 2.76
CA LEU A 297 -0.97 20.17 2.61
C LEU A 297 -1.35 20.29 1.14
N VAL A 298 -1.58 19.15 0.49
CA VAL A 298 -2.23 19.09 -0.82
C VAL A 298 -3.73 19.10 -0.59
N SER A 299 -4.47 19.98 -1.25
CA SER A 299 -5.93 19.87 -1.27
C SER A 299 -6.53 20.37 -2.59
N THR A 300 -7.66 19.78 -2.94
CA THR A 300 -8.53 20.28 -4.00
C THR A 300 -9.44 21.41 -3.52
N ARG A 301 -9.65 21.52 -2.19
CA ARG A 301 -10.36 22.61 -1.52
C ARG A 301 -9.35 23.69 -1.13
N VAL A 302 -9.30 24.71 -1.96
CA VAL A 302 -8.36 25.82 -1.87
C VAL A 302 -8.62 26.68 -0.63
N SER A 303 -9.86 26.71 -0.13
CA SER A 303 -10.20 27.37 1.15
C SER A 303 -9.37 26.87 2.33
N LEU A 304 -9.04 25.58 2.38
CA LEU A 304 -8.21 25.00 3.44
C LEU A 304 -6.74 25.46 3.36
N LEU A 305 -6.28 25.79 2.16
CA LEU A 305 -4.92 26.27 1.93
C LEU A 305 -4.74 27.73 2.38
N ALA A 306 -5.83 28.45 2.65
CA ALA A 306 -5.77 29.84 3.10
C ALA A 306 -4.98 30.04 4.40
N ALA A 307 -4.91 28.99 5.24
CA ALA A 307 -4.17 28.99 6.49
C ALA A 307 -2.66 28.68 6.33
N ALA A 308 -2.19 28.39 5.12
CA ALA A 308 -0.79 28.07 4.85
C ALA A 308 0.10 29.33 4.83
N ASP A 309 1.32 29.19 5.33
CA ASP A 309 2.33 30.26 5.29
C ASP A 309 2.71 30.59 3.84
N ARG A 310 2.69 29.56 2.99
CA ARG A 310 2.95 29.68 1.56
C ARG A 310 2.11 28.70 0.78
N ILE A 311 1.54 29.15 -0.33
CA ILE A 311 0.82 28.30 -1.27
C ILE A 311 1.63 28.19 -2.56
N VAL A 312 1.76 26.97 -3.06
CA VAL A 312 2.41 26.63 -4.34
C VAL A 312 1.37 26.07 -5.28
N VAL A 313 1.24 26.67 -6.46
CA VAL A 313 0.25 26.29 -7.47
C VAL A 313 0.94 25.51 -8.58
N LEU A 314 0.66 24.22 -8.64
CA LEU A 314 1.19 23.29 -9.63
C LEU A 314 0.29 23.18 -10.86
N HIS A 315 0.89 23.28 -12.04
CA HIS A 315 0.26 23.02 -13.33
C HIS A 315 1.24 22.29 -14.24
N GLU A 316 0.83 21.15 -14.80
CA GLU A 316 1.67 20.35 -15.74
C GLU A 316 3.07 20.04 -15.19
N GLY A 317 3.17 19.76 -13.89
CA GLY A 317 4.43 19.41 -13.25
C GLY A 317 5.35 20.57 -12.89
N GLN A 318 4.90 21.82 -13.11
CA GLN A 318 5.68 23.03 -12.83
C GLN A 318 4.98 23.94 -11.83
N ILE A 319 5.76 24.69 -11.06
CA ILE A 319 5.24 25.77 -10.21
C ILE A 319 4.89 26.96 -11.10
N ARG A 320 3.59 27.30 -11.16
CA ARG A 320 3.12 28.47 -11.93
C ARG A 320 2.95 29.71 -11.08
N GLN A 321 2.58 29.54 -9.81
CA GLN A 321 2.41 30.63 -8.87
C GLN A 321 2.84 30.19 -7.48
N GLN A 322 3.34 31.13 -6.70
CA GLN A 322 3.63 30.95 -5.29
C GLN A 322 3.41 32.25 -4.53
N GLY A 323 2.91 32.18 -3.31
CA GLY A 323 2.64 33.35 -2.48
C GLY A 323 1.71 33.02 -1.32
N SER A 324 1.32 34.03 -0.55
CA SER A 324 0.24 33.91 0.42
C SER A 324 -1.14 33.82 -0.25
N HIS A 325 -2.14 33.40 0.51
CA HIS A 325 -3.54 33.38 0.06
C HIS A 325 -3.96 34.70 -0.59
N ASP A 326 -3.76 35.80 0.13
CA ASP A 326 -4.22 37.13 -0.30
C ASP A 326 -3.45 37.64 -1.53
N GLU A 327 -2.15 37.37 -1.62
CA GLU A 327 -1.34 37.70 -2.79
C GLU A 327 -1.82 36.97 -4.04
N LEU A 328 -2.10 35.67 -3.92
CA LEU A 328 -2.54 34.85 -5.04
C LEU A 328 -3.96 35.17 -5.49
N LEU A 329 -4.84 35.56 -4.56
CA LEU A 329 -6.17 36.09 -4.89
C LEU A 329 -6.08 37.44 -5.61
N ARG A 330 -5.31 38.39 -5.07
CA ARG A 330 -5.10 39.71 -5.67
C ARG A 330 -4.49 39.63 -7.07
N ALA A 331 -3.62 38.64 -7.30
CA ALA A 331 -3.02 38.41 -8.61
C ALA A 331 -4.02 37.93 -9.69
N GLY A 332 -5.23 37.49 -9.34
CA GLY A 332 -6.26 37.08 -10.31
C GLY A 332 -5.89 35.86 -11.17
N GLY A 333 -4.88 35.09 -10.75
CA GLY A 333 -4.30 34.01 -11.54
C GLY A 333 -5.06 32.68 -11.47
N HIS A 334 -4.35 31.58 -11.68
CA HIS A 334 -4.92 30.23 -11.64
C HIS A 334 -5.49 29.90 -10.26
N TYR A 335 -4.80 30.28 -9.19
CA TYR A 335 -5.26 30.12 -7.82
C TYR A 335 -6.63 30.77 -7.57
N ALA A 336 -6.78 32.05 -7.93
CA ALA A 336 -8.03 32.79 -7.76
C ALA A 336 -9.20 32.12 -8.50
N ARG A 337 -8.95 31.61 -9.71
CA ARG A 337 -9.96 30.85 -10.46
C ARG A 337 -10.38 29.54 -9.77
N LEU A 338 -9.42 28.80 -9.21
CA LEU A 338 -9.75 27.59 -8.44
C LEU A 338 -10.58 27.93 -7.21
N TYR A 339 -10.22 29.00 -6.50
CA TYR A 339 -10.96 29.46 -5.31
C TYR A 339 -12.39 29.91 -5.64
N HIS A 340 -12.59 30.72 -6.68
CA HIS A 340 -13.94 31.12 -7.10
C HIS A 340 -14.78 29.92 -7.56
N ARG A 341 -14.18 28.93 -8.23
CA ARG A 341 -14.89 27.72 -8.64
C ARG A 341 -15.35 26.89 -7.44
N GLU A 342 -14.54 26.82 -6.40
CA GLU A 342 -14.92 26.19 -5.13
C GLU A 342 -16.10 26.94 -4.49
N GLN A 343 -16.02 28.27 -4.34
CA GLN A 343 -17.10 29.08 -3.77
C GLN A 343 -18.43 28.89 -4.50
N LEU A 344 -18.40 28.84 -5.85
CA LEU A 344 -19.59 28.57 -6.66
C LEU A 344 -20.15 27.17 -6.40
N ARG A 345 -19.28 26.15 -6.25
CA ARG A 345 -19.71 24.79 -5.96
C ARG A 345 -20.36 24.69 -4.58
N ASP A 346 -19.73 25.29 -3.57
CA ASP A 346 -20.25 25.28 -2.20
C ASP A 346 -21.59 26.02 -2.10
N ALA A 347 -21.77 27.11 -2.84
CA ALA A 347 -23.05 27.83 -2.91
C ALA A 347 -24.16 26.99 -3.57
N LEU A 348 -23.83 26.17 -4.57
CA LEU A 348 -24.78 25.26 -5.22
C LEU A 348 -25.14 24.06 -4.34
N GLU A 349 -24.23 23.57 -3.51
CA GLU A 349 -24.49 22.46 -2.57
C GLU A 349 -25.36 22.90 -1.36
N GLN A 350 -25.44 24.20 -1.08
CA GLN A 350 -26.25 24.77 0.00
C GLN A 350 -27.64 25.26 -0.44
N SER A 351 -27.91 25.33 -1.75
CA SER A 351 -29.21 25.65 -2.33
C SER A 351 -30.00 24.39 -2.63
#